data_AF-A0A928XV14-F1
#
_entry.id   AF-A0A928XV14-F1
#
_cell.length_a   1.000
_cell.length_b   1.000
_cell.length_c   1.000
_cell.angle_alpha   90.00
_cell.angle_beta   90.00
_cell.angle_gamma   90.00
#
_symmetry.space_group_name_H-M   'P 1'
#
loop_
_entity.id
_entity.type
_entity.pdbx_description
1 polymer ?
#
loop_
_entity_poly.entity_id
_entity_poly.type
_entity_poly.pdbx_seq_one_letter_code
_entity_poly.pdbx_strand_id
1 'polypeptide(L)'
;MNEEPASDDTALRQEIRQLGTCLRVAMLMMLVPPLLHMTWILLRVPRFEMIFQDMLGSTQKLPEVTKIVVLAPTTVLAAFWGLAGLAAFTMFLTRKALPAALIGLGTFVILVVGSQLIAMALLEPVVQIVRDLSGDSP
;
A
#
# COMPACT_ATOMS: atom_id res chain seq x y z
N MET A 1 -38.33 -17.31 40.81
CA MET A 1 -37.10 -16.58 41.15
C MET A 1 -36.24 -16.66 39.89
N ASN A 2 -36.41 -15.68 38.99
CA ASN A 2 -35.76 -15.68 37.67
C ASN A 2 -34.57 -14.73 37.73
N GLU A 3 -33.42 -15.26 38.16
CA GLU A 3 -32.13 -14.57 38.14
C GLU A 3 -31.27 -15.15 37.01
N GLU A 4 -31.62 -14.87 35.76
CA GLU A 4 -30.81 -15.25 34.59
C GLU A 4 -30.56 -14.18 33.49
N PRO A 5 -30.89 -12.87 33.63
CA PRO A 5 -30.60 -11.91 32.55
C PRO A 5 -29.16 -11.36 32.55
N ALA A 6 -28.41 -11.46 33.66
CA ALA A 6 -27.10 -10.78 33.79
C ALA A 6 -25.93 -11.53 33.12
N SER A 7 -26.04 -12.86 32.96
CA SER A 7 -24.98 -13.68 32.35
C SER A 7 -24.94 -13.50 30.82
N ASP A 8 -26.10 -13.42 30.17
CA ASP A 8 -26.22 -13.33 28.71
C ASP A 8 -25.71 -11.97 28.18
N ASP A 9 -26.03 -10.88 28.88
CA ASP A 9 -25.59 -9.53 28.50
C ASP A 9 -24.06 -9.34 28.60
N THR A 10 -23.40 -10.04 29.53
CA THR A 10 -21.95 -9.95 29.70
C THR A 10 -21.22 -10.79 28.64
N ALA A 11 -21.75 -11.97 28.29
CA ALA A 11 -21.26 -12.79 27.20
C ALA A 11 -21.36 -12.06 25.84
N LEU A 12 -22.52 -11.48 25.52
CA LEU A 12 -22.75 -10.75 24.27
C LEU A 12 -21.79 -9.55 24.13
N ARG A 13 -21.53 -8.81 25.21
CA ARG A 13 -20.57 -7.70 25.21
C ARG A 13 -19.12 -8.16 25.00
N GLN A 14 -18.76 -9.34 25.51
CA GLN A 14 -17.44 -9.92 25.27
C GLN A 14 -17.28 -10.36 23.81
N GLU A 15 -18.28 -11.01 23.23
CA GLU A 15 -18.27 -11.42 21.81
C GLU A 15 -18.13 -10.20 20.87
N ILE A 16 -18.92 -9.14 21.09
CA ILE A 16 -18.82 -7.91 20.28
C ILE A 16 -17.42 -7.27 20.37
N ARG A 17 -16.80 -7.30 21.57
CA ARG A 17 -15.43 -6.80 21.76
C ARG A 17 -14.41 -7.69 21.04
N GLN A 18 -14.56 -9.01 21.10
CA GLN A 18 -13.69 -9.94 20.40
C GLN A 18 -13.79 -9.77 18.88
N LEU A 19 -15.00 -9.65 18.34
CA LEU A 19 -15.23 -9.36 16.91
C LEU A 19 -14.56 -8.05 16.49
N GLY A 20 -14.69 -6.99 17.29
CA GLY A 20 -14.04 -5.71 17.03
C GLY A 20 -12.51 -5.79 16.99
N THR A 21 -11.90 -6.60 17.87
CA THR A 21 -10.45 -6.82 17.88
C THR A 21 -10.00 -7.70 16.71
N CYS A 22 -10.74 -8.78 16.43
CA CYS A 22 -10.50 -9.66 15.29
C CYS A 22 -10.52 -8.89 13.97
N LEU A 23 -11.51 -8.01 13.78
CA LEU A 23 -11.63 -7.16 12.60
C LEU A 23 -10.41 -6.23 12.43
N ARG A 24 -9.93 -5.61 13.52
CA ARG A 24 -8.72 -4.75 13.46
C ARG A 24 -7.48 -5.54 13.05
N VAL A 25 -7.29 -6.73 13.62
CA VAL A 25 -6.16 -7.60 13.27
C VAL A 25 -6.25 -8.05 11.81
N ALA A 26 -7.44 -8.45 11.36
CA ALA A 26 -7.66 -8.83 9.96
C ALA A 26 -7.31 -7.68 9.01
N MET A 27 -7.77 -6.45 9.29
CA MET A 27 -7.47 -5.28 8.48
C MET A 27 -5.96 -4.98 8.44
N LEU A 28 -5.26 -5.07 9.58
CA LEU A 28 -3.81 -4.89 9.63
C LEU A 28 -3.08 -5.92 8.76
N MET A 29 -3.49 -7.19 8.83
CA MET A 29 -2.90 -8.24 8.00
C MET A 29 -3.13 -7.99 6.51
N MET A 30 -4.27 -7.41 6.12
CA MET A 30 -4.54 -7.04 4.73
C MET A 30 -3.65 -5.90 4.20
N LEU A 31 -3.10 -5.05 5.06
CA LEU A 31 -2.17 -3.99 4.64
C LEU A 31 -0.77 -4.53 4.28
N VAL A 32 -0.40 -5.71 4.78
CA VAL A 32 0.94 -6.27 4.62
C VAL A 32 1.28 -6.62 3.16
N PRO A 33 0.44 -7.34 2.40
CA PRO A 33 0.77 -7.70 1.01
C PRO A 33 1.11 -6.52 0.09
N PRO A 34 0.31 -5.44 0.01
CA PRO A 34 0.64 -4.32 -0.87
C PRO A 34 1.92 -3.57 -0.42
N LEU A 35 2.18 -3.48 0.89
CA LEU A 35 3.43 -2.91 1.42
C LEU A 35 4.65 -3.73 1.02
N LEU A 36 4.58 -5.06 1.15
CA LEU A 36 5.67 -5.95 0.75
C LEU A 36 5.92 -5.86 -0.76
N HIS A 37 4.85 -5.82 -1.56
CA HIS A 37 4.96 -5.67 -3.00
C HIS A 37 5.65 -4.36 -3.40
N MET A 38 5.22 -3.23 -2.83
CA MET A 38 5.87 -1.93 -3.04
C MET A 38 7.33 -1.94 -2.60
N THR A 39 7.62 -2.47 -1.41
CA THR A 39 8.98 -2.55 -0.87
C THR A 39 9.89 -3.31 -1.83
N TRP A 40 9.41 -4.43 -2.36
CA TRP A 40 10.17 -5.25 -3.30
C TRP A 40 10.42 -4.54 -4.64
N ILE A 41 9.45 -3.82 -5.17
CA ILE A 41 9.59 -3.03 -6.40
C ILE A 41 10.57 -1.87 -6.17
N LEU A 42 10.36 -1.07 -5.11
CA LEU A 42 11.14 0.13 -4.84
C LEU A 42 12.60 -0.18 -4.50
N LEU A 43 12.88 -1.31 -3.84
CA LEU A 43 14.27 -1.76 -3.61
C LEU A 43 15.01 -2.13 -4.91
N ARG A 44 14.28 -2.42 -6.00
CA ARG A 44 14.86 -2.72 -7.32
C ARG A 44 15.03 -1.48 -8.20
N VAL A 45 14.45 -0.35 -7.82
CA VAL A 45 14.49 0.91 -8.58
C VAL A 45 15.90 1.38 -8.95
N PRO A 46 16.93 1.30 -8.08
CA PRO A 46 18.29 1.71 -8.46
C PRO A 46 18.84 0.95 -9.67
N ARG A 47 18.42 -0.31 -9.86
CA ARG A 47 18.80 -1.09 -11.06
C ARG A 47 18.09 -0.57 -12.31
N PHE A 48 16.82 -0.17 -12.18
CA PHE A 48 16.08 0.46 -13.27
C PHE A 48 16.68 1.80 -13.66
N GLU A 49 17.14 2.60 -12.70
CA GLU A 49 17.83 3.87 -12.98
C GLU A 49 19.05 3.67 -13.89
N MET A 50 19.92 2.71 -13.55
CA MET A 50 21.09 2.37 -14.38
C MET A 50 20.67 1.94 -15.79
N ILE A 51 19.65 1.08 -15.90
CA ILE A 51 19.12 0.64 -17.20
C ILE A 51 18.60 1.82 -18.02
N PHE A 52 17.85 2.74 -17.42
CA PHE A 52 17.33 3.91 -18.13
C PHE A 52 18.44 4.88 -18.52
N GLN A 53 19.46 5.05 -17.68
CA GLN A 53 20.61 5.87 -18.01
C GLN A 53 21.38 5.29 -19.19
N ASP A 54 21.57 3.97 -19.23
CA ASP A 54 22.23 3.26 -20.34
C ASP A 54 21.41 3.32 -21.63
N MET A 55 20.07 3.22 -21.55
CA MET A 55 19.18 3.22 -22.71
C MET A 55 18.89 4.61 -23.28
N LEU A 56 18.65 5.62 -22.44
CA LEU A 56 18.21 6.96 -22.86
C LEU A 56 19.35 8.00 -22.87
N GLY A 57 20.52 7.62 -22.34
CA GLY A 57 21.68 8.49 -22.12
C GLY A 57 21.49 9.53 -21.01
N SER A 58 20.27 9.64 -20.46
CA SER A 58 19.93 10.58 -19.39
C SER A 58 18.60 10.21 -18.73
N THR A 59 18.58 10.23 -17.39
CA THR A 59 17.36 10.08 -16.58
C THR A 59 16.42 11.29 -16.67
N GLN A 60 16.87 12.42 -17.25
CA GLN A 60 16.04 13.60 -17.43
C GLN A 60 14.95 13.44 -18.49
N LYS A 61 15.04 12.41 -19.35
CA LYS A 61 14.02 12.13 -20.37
C LYS A 61 12.85 11.29 -19.85
N LEU A 62 12.92 10.81 -18.61
CA LEU A 62 11.86 10.01 -18.01
C LEU A 62 10.61 10.84 -17.69
N PRO A 63 9.42 10.24 -17.73
CA PRO A 63 8.19 10.86 -17.25
C PRO A 63 8.32 11.37 -15.80
N GLU A 64 7.59 12.43 -15.44
CA GLU A 64 7.71 13.07 -14.13
C GLU A 64 7.44 12.12 -12.96
N VAL A 65 6.43 11.26 -13.07
CA VAL A 65 6.09 10.28 -12.04
C VAL A 65 7.23 9.27 -11.86
N THR A 66 7.80 8.78 -12.95
CA THR A 66 8.95 7.86 -12.92
C THR A 66 10.17 8.52 -12.29
N LYS A 67 10.45 9.80 -12.59
CA LYS A 67 11.55 10.54 -11.96
C LYS A 67 11.41 10.61 -10.45
N ILE A 68 10.21 10.89 -9.95
CA ILE A 68 9.97 10.97 -8.50
C ILE A 68 10.26 9.60 -7.84
N VAL A 69 9.77 8.53 -8.45
CA VAL A 69 9.98 7.15 -7.96
C VAL A 69 11.47 6.77 -8.00
N VAL A 70 12.19 7.18 -9.04
CA VAL A 70 13.61 6.84 -9.26
C VAL A 70 14.56 7.68 -8.41
N LEU A 71 14.32 8.98 -8.28
CA LEU A 71 15.19 9.90 -7.54
C LEU A 71 15.05 9.76 -6.02
N ALA A 72 13.88 9.34 -5.53
CA ALA A 72 13.61 9.28 -4.09
C ALA A 72 12.86 8.00 -3.68
N PRO A 73 13.32 6.79 -4.07
CA PRO A 73 12.60 5.54 -3.81
C PRO A 73 12.43 5.27 -2.32
N THR A 74 13.41 5.64 -1.49
CA THR A 74 13.34 5.53 -0.03
C THR A 74 12.32 6.48 0.58
N THR A 75 12.16 7.68 0.03
CA THR A 75 11.16 8.66 0.49
C THR A 75 9.75 8.19 0.15
N VAL A 76 9.55 7.68 -1.07
CA VAL A 76 8.28 7.07 -1.49
C VAL A 76 7.95 5.88 -0.60
N LEU A 77 8.92 5.00 -0.35
CA LEU A 77 8.75 3.86 0.54
C LEU A 77 8.39 4.30 1.97
N ALA A 78 9.11 5.27 2.52
CA ALA A 78 8.85 5.81 3.85
C ALA A 78 7.45 6.44 3.96
N ALA A 79 6.97 7.11 2.92
CA ALA A 79 5.62 7.68 2.89
C ALA A 79 4.54 6.59 2.98
N PHE A 80 4.68 5.48 2.24
CA PHE A 80 3.71 4.38 2.30
C PHE A 80 3.77 3.60 3.61
N TRP A 81 4.96 3.33 4.14
CA TRP A 81 5.11 2.72 5.46
C TRP A 81 4.59 3.64 6.58
N GLY A 82 4.83 4.94 6.48
CA GLY A 82 4.29 5.94 7.40
C GLY A 82 2.77 6.00 7.36
N LEU A 83 2.17 5.97 6.16
CA LEU A 83 0.72 5.91 5.98
C LEU A 83 0.13 4.65 6.63
N ALA A 84 0.74 3.48 6.41
CA ALA A 84 0.28 2.24 7.02
C ALA A 84 0.43 2.23 8.54
N GLY A 85 1.55 2.74 9.07
CA GLY A 85 1.77 2.89 10.50
C GLY A 85 0.76 3.83 11.15
N LEU A 86 0.46 4.96 10.49
CA LEU A 86 -0.56 5.90 10.94
C LEU A 86 -1.96 5.28 10.92
N ALA A 87 -2.30 4.54 9.87
CA ALA A 87 -3.56 3.81 9.79
C ALA A 87 -3.67 2.75 10.89
N ALA A 88 -2.60 1.99 11.15
CA ALA A 88 -2.55 1.04 12.25
C ALA A 88 -2.81 1.72 13.60
N PHE A 89 -2.09 2.80 13.88
CA PHE A 89 -2.23 3.57 15.12
C PHE A 89 -3.66 4.12 15.31
N THR A 90 -4.22 4.73 14.26
CA THR A 90 -5.59 5.29 14.31
C THR A 90 -6.66 4.21 14.46
N MET A 91 -6.49 3.03 13.85
CA MET A 91 -7.38 1.88 14.06
C MET A 91 -7.41 1.39 15.51
N PHE A 92 -6.26 1.42 16.21
CA PHE A 92 -6.18 1.06 17.64
C PHE A 92 -6.77 2.13 18.56
N LEU A 93 -6.60 3.42 18.24
CA LEU A 93 -7.19 4.51 19.02
C LEU A 93 -8.72 4.56 18.91
N THR A 94 -9.27 4.07 17.80
CA THR A 94 -10.71 4.15 17.52
C THR A 94 -11.48 3.11 18.34
N ARG A 95 -12.32 3.56 19.27
CA ARG A 95 -13.14 2.68 20.13
C ARG A 95 -14.19 1.88 19.37
N LYS A 96 -14.74 2.43 18.30
CA LYS A 96 -15.79 1.79 17.46
C LYS A 96 -15.15 0.94 16.36
N ALA A 97 -15.70 -0.23 16.08
CA ALA A 97 -15.17 -1.14 15.05
C ALA A 97 -15.39 -0.61 13.61
N LEU A 98 -16.55 0.01 13.34
CA LEU A 98 -16.90 0.49 11.99
C LEU A 98 -15.93 1.54 11.45
N PRO A 99 -15.58 2.63 12.17
CA PRO A 99 -14.65 3.62 11.63
C PRO A 99 -13.22 3.07 11.51
N ALA A 100 -12.81 2.16 12.40
CA ALA A 100 -11.53 1.46 12.27
C ALA A 100 -11.47 0.63 10.98
N ALA A 101 -12.55 -0.08 10.65
CA ALA A 101 -12.64 -0.84 9.40
C ALA A 101 -12.60 0.07 8.15
N LEU A 102 -13.28 1.22 8.19
CA LEU A 102 -13.25 2.19 7.09
C LEU A 102 -11.84 2.78 6.87
N ILE A 103 -11.12 3.09 7.95
CA ILE A 103 -9.73 3.54 7.89
C ILE A 103 -8.84 2.46 7.28
N GLY A 104 -8.98 1.20 7.74
CA GLY A 104 -8.24 0.07 7.20
C GLY A 104 -8.50 -0.14 5.71
N LEU A 105 -9.76 -0.15 5.30
CA LEU A 105 -10.15 -0.32 3.90
C LEU A 105 -9.67 0.84 3.02
N GLY A 106 -9.84 2.09 3.46
CA GLY A 106 -9.36 3.26 2.73
C GLY A 106 -7.85 3.24 2.54
N THR A 107 -7.11 2.89 3.60
CA THR A 107 -5.66 2.75 3.53
C THR A 107 -5.25 1.63 2.59
N PHE A 108 -5.93 0.48 2.66
CA PHE A 108 -5.69 -0.64 1.75
C PHE A 108 -5.85 -0.24 0.28
N VAL A 109 -6.94 0.46 -0.07
CA VAL A 109 -7.18 0.93 -1.44
C VAL A 109 -6.07 1.90 -1.87
N ILE A 110 -5.67 2.85 -1.02
CA ILE A 110 -4.59 3.79 -1.33
C ILE A 110 -3.27 3.04 -1.58
N LEU A 111 -2.95 2.03 -0.76
CA LEU A 111 -1.75 1.21 -0.94
C LEU A 111 -1.82 0.40 -2.24
N VAL A 112 -2.95 -0.23 -2.56
CA VAL A 112 -3.09 -0.99 -3.81
C VAL A 112 -2.94 -0.08 -5.02
N VAL A 113 -3.70 1.03 -5.08
CA VAL A 113 -3.61 2.00 -6.18
C VAL A 113 -2.20 2.57 -6.29
N GLY A 114 -1.60 2.99 -5.17
CA GLY A 114 -0.23 3.48 -5.15
C GLY A 114 0.77 2.48 -5.71
N SER A 115 0.60 1.19 -5.39
CA SER A 115 1.52 0.13 -5.85
C SER A 115 1.44 -0.05 -7.36
N GLN A 116 0.22 -0.01 -7.90
CA GLN A 116 -0.02 -0.13 -9.34
C GLN A 116 0.53 1.10 -10.09
N LEU A 117 0.38 2.30 -9.53
CA LEU A 117 0.96 3.50 -10.11
C LEU A 117 2.49 3.45 -10.17
N ILE A 118 3.15 2.98 -9.11
CA ILE A 118 4.62 2.78 -9.11
C ILE A 118 5.02 1.74 -10.16
N ALA A 119 4.29 0.62 -10.24
CA ALA A 119 4.57 -0.42 -11.22
C ALA A 119 4.41 0.10 -12.65
N MET A 120 3.32 0.83 -12.94
CA MET A 120 3.09 1.47 -14.24
C MET A 120 4.17 2.49 -14.57
N ALA A 121 4.53 3.36 -13.62
CA ALA A 121 5.56 4.38 -13.82
C ALA A 121 6.93 3.78 -14.16
N LEU A 122 7.23 2.58 -13.67
CA LEU A 122 8.48 1.86 -13.98
C LEU A 122 8.39 1.06 -15.28
N LEU A 123 7.23 0.48 -15.61
CA LEU A 123 7.04 -0.35 -16.79
C LEU A 123 6.82 0.44 -18.08
N GLU A 124 6.10 1.56 -18.01
CA GLU A 124 5.77 2.40 -19.18
C GLU A 124 7.00 2.80 -20.01
N PRO A 125 8.08 3.38 -19.43
CA PRO A 125 9.26 3.72 -20.21
C PRO A 125 9.97 2.48 -20.80
N VAL A 126 9.91 1.33 -20.13
CA VAL A 126 10.46 0.07 -20.69
C VAL A 126 9.66 -0.37 -21.91
N VAL A 127 8.33 -0.30 -21.84
CA VAL A 127 7.45 -0.66 -22.96
C VAL A 127 7.66 0.29 -24.15
N GLN A 128 7.83 1.59 -23.90
CA GLN A 128 8.14 2.56 -24.95
C GLN A 128 9.47 2.23 -25.65
N ILE A 129 10.53 1.98 -24.87
CA ILE A 129 11.83 1.60 -25.44
C ILE A 129 11.74 0.31 -26.26
N VAL A 130 11.01 -0.70 -25.78
CA VAL A 130 10.83 -1.96 -26.52
C VAL A 130 10.06 -1.73 -27.83
N ARG A 131 9.03 -0.88 -27.84
CA ARG A 131 8.27 -0.54 -29.06
C ARG A 131 9.11 0.19 -30.08
N ASP A 132 9.89 1.18 -29.64
CA ASP A 132 10.81 1.94 -30.48
C ASP A 132 11.87 1.01 -31.10
N LEU A 133 12.36 0.04 -30.35
CA LEU A 133 13.33 -0.96 -30.82
C LEU A 133 12.72 -2.01 -31.76
N SER A 134 11.44 -2.35 -31.61
CA SER A 134 10.76 -3.29 -32.50
C SER A 134 10.37 -2.67 -33.85
N GLY A 135 10.65 -1.38 -34.06
CA GLY A 135 10.31 -0.67 -35.29
C GLY A 135 8.81 -0.44 -35.46
N ASP A 136 8.04 -0.62 -34.39
CA ASP A 136 6.59 -0.44 -34.36
C ASP A 136 6.31 1.02 -33.94
N SER A 137 6.80 1.93 -34.77
CA SER A 137 6.51 3.36 -34.66
C SER A 137 5.19 3.65 -35.37
N PRO A 138 4.26 4.44 -34.80
CA PRO A 138 3.08 4.91 -35.53
C PRO A 138 3.44 5.75 -36.77
#